data_AF-A0A849C8L3-F1
#
_entry.id   AF-A0A849C8L3-F1
#
_cell.length_a   1.000
_cell.length_b   1.000
_cell.length_c   1.000
_cell.angle_alpha   90.00
_cell.angle_beta   90.00
_cell.angle_gamma   90.00
#
_symmetry.space_group_name_H-M   'P 1'
#
loop_
_entity.id
_entity.type
_entity.pdbx_description
1 polymer ?
#
loop_
_entity_poly.entity_id
_entity_poly.type
_entity_poly.pdbx_seq_one_letter_code
_entity_poly.pdbx_strand_id
1 'polypeptide(L)'
;MNPWAWTGRNPYYETAFQVLDLDPTADRAAARTRISARRKRISYDASRFPLFGTPLSVAQINAAEEQLTTASTRLAAELLTHRPEPEGVDLAALTELLELSRALAAASATASPSDAAPQPNTDWLELGALPALVPDPIAPAPSAEEPTA
;
A
#
# COMPACT_ATOMS: atom_id res chain seq x y z
N MET A 1 -7.53 8.11 -18.66
CA MET A 1 -6.54 7.03 -18.50
C MET A 1 -6.91 6.29 -17.22
N ASN A 2 -7.11 4.97 -17.26
CA ASN A 2 -7.52 4.21 -16.08
C ASN A 2 -6.29 3.98 -15.18
N PRO A 3 -6.21 4.59 -13.99
CA PRO A 3 -5.04 4.44 -13.11
C PRO A 3 -4.90 2.99 -12.56
N TRP A 4 -5.92 2.16 -12.77
CA TRP A 4 -6.02 0.79 -12.27
C TRP A 4 -5.71 -0.28 -13.32
N ALA A 5 -5.16 0.10 -14.46
CA ALA A 5 -4.90 -0.82 -15.57
C ALA A 5 -3.78 -1.81 -15.21
N TRP A 6 -4.19 -2.97 -14.69
CA TRP A 6 -3.35 -4.15 -14.55
C TRP A 6 -3.45 -5.01 -15.81
N THR A 7 -2.33 -5.58 -16.24
CA THR A 7 -2.30 -6.64 -17.26
C THR A 7 -2.49 -8.00 -16.58
N GLY A 8 -3.70 -8.56 -16.65
CA GLY A 8 -4.04 -9.87 -16.06
C GLY A 8 -5.01 -9.77 -14.87
N ARG A 9 -5.15 -10.86 -14.11
CA ARG A 9 -5.97 -10.92 -12.89
C ARG A 9 -5.11 -10.47 -11.71
N ASN A 10 -5.46 -9.37 -11.05
CA ASN A 10 -4.77 -8.93 -9.84
C ASN A 10 -4.87 -10.03 -8.77
N PRO A 11 -3.76 -10.63 -8.30
CA PRO A 11 -3.77 -11.70 -7.30
C PRO A 11 -4.12 -11.18 -5.90
N TYR A 12 -4.12 -9.86 -5.70
CA TYR A 12 -4.57 -9.20 -4.49
C TYR A 12 -5.95 -8.59 -4.75
N TYR A 13 -6.94 -9.12 -4.07
CA TYR A 13 -8.36 -8.77 -4.12
C TYR A 13 -8.64 -7.25 -4.16
N GLU A 14 -9.80 -6.88 -4.71
CA GLU A 14 -10.42 -5.54 -4.69
C GLU A 14 -9.89 -4.62 -3.58
N THR A 15 -9.01 -3.66 -3.91
CA THR A 15 -8.51 -2.75 -2.87
C THR A 15 -9.61 -1.78 -2.45
N ALA A 16 -9.55 -1.27 -1.22
CA ALA A 16 -10.55 -0.33 -0.72
C ALA A 16 -10.70 0.91 -1.63
N PHE A 17 -9.61 1.37 -2.25
CA PHE A 17 -9.64 2.45 -3.24
C PHE A 17 -10.46 2.08 -4.50
N GLN A 18 -10.33 0.85 -5.00
CA GLN A 18 -11.10 0.37 -6.16
C GLN A 18 -12.58 0.18 -5.82
N VAL A 19 -12.88 -0.34 -4.62
CA VAL A 19 -14.24 -0.49 -4.08
C VAL A 19 -14.93 0.87 -3.92
N LEU A 20 -14.17 1.90 -3.58
CA LEU A 20 -14.70 3.26 -3.34
C LEU A 20 -14.62 4.18 -4.56
N ASP A 21 -13.98 3.75 -5.66
CA ASP A 21 -13.67 4.58 -6.84
C ASP A 21 -12.88 5.82 -6.41
N LEU A 22 -11.92 5.63 -5.51
CA LEU A 22 -11.18 6.69 -4.87
C LEU A 22 -9.76 6.76 -5.43
N ASP A 23 -9.31 7.95 -5.79
CA ASP A 23 -7.90 8.22 -6.09
C ASP A 23 -7.08 8.09 -4.78
N PRO A 24 -5.97 7.35 -4.73
CA PRO A 24 -5.18 7.19 -3.51
C PRO A 24 -4.67 8.53 -2.95
N THR A 25 -4.44 9.49 -3.84
CA THR A 25 -3.95 10.84 -3.52
C THR A 25 -5.06 11.81 -3.13
N ALA A 26 -6.33 11.39 -3.17
CA ALA A 26 -7.45 12.27 -2.85
C ALA A 26 -7.42 12.71 -1.38
N ASP A 27 -7.69 14.00 -1.16
CA ASP A 27 -7.87 14.55 0.17
C ASP A 27 -9.11 13.95 0.87
N ARG A 28 -9.22 14.19 2.19
CA ARG A 28 -10.29 13.60 3.02
C ARG A 28 -11.68 14.10 2.65
N ALA A 29 -11.81 15.34 2.18
CA ALA A 29 -13.10 15.95 1.85
C ALA A 29 -13.64 15.43 0.52
N ALA A 30 -12.77 15.36 -0.49
CA ALA A 30 -13.02 14.73 -1.78
C ALA A 30 -13.38 13.26 -1.59
N ALA A 31 -12.66 12.54 -0.71
CA ALA A 31 -12.94 11.15 -0.41
C ALA A 31 -14.35 10.95 0.16
N ARG A 32 -14.73 11.70 1.19
CA ARG A 32 -16.08 11.60 1.79
C ARG A 32 -17.19 11.88 0.77
N THR A 33 -17.00 12.90 -0.06
CA THR A 33 -17.95 13.26 -1.13
C THR A 33 -18.12 12.09 -2.11
N ARG A 34 -17.01 11.49 -2.53
CA ARG A 34 -17.00 10.40 -3.50
C ARG A 34 -17.61 9.11 -2.95
N ILE A 35 -17.27 8.75 -1.71
CA ILE A 35 -17.86 7.60 -0.99
C ILE A 35 -19.38 7.76 -0.88
N SER A 36 -19.84 8.95 -0.48
CA SER A 36 -21.28 9.24 -0.34
C SER A 36 -22.01 9.12 -1.69
N ALA A 37 -21.42 9.64 -2.76
CA ALA A 37 -21.98 9.54 -4.11
C ALA A 37 -22.04 8.08 -4.60
N ARG A 38 -20.98 7.29 -4.36
CA ARG A 38 -20.91 5.89 -4.75
C ARG A 38 -21.92 5.04 -3.97
N ARG A 39 -22.04 5.25 -2.65
CA ARG A 39 -23.06 4.61 -1.80
C ARG A 39 -24.47 4.86 -2.33
N LYS A 40 -24.77 6.13 -2.66
CA LYS A 40 -26.07 6.50 -3.23
C LYS A 40 -26.35 5.77 -4.55
N ARG A 41 -25.39 5.73 -5.47
CA ARG A 41 -25.57 5.04 -6.77
C ARG A 41 -25.88 3.56 -6.60
N ILE A 42 -25.14 2.88 -5.73
CA ILE A 42 -25.29 1.44 -5.48
C ILE A 42 -26.60 1.13 -4.75
N SER A 43 -27.06 2.01 -3.84
CA SER A 43 -28.38 1.83 -3.21
C SER A 43 -29.55 1.96 -4.18
N TYR A 44 -29.39 2.71 -5.27
CA TYR A 44 -30.43 2.83 -6.31
C TYR A 44 -30.42 1.65 -7.28
N ASP A 45 -29.25 1.29 -7.81
CA ASP A 45 -29.11 0.19 -8.77
C ASP A 45 -27.67 -0.35 -8.79
N ALA A 46 -27.40 -1.35 -7.97
CA ALA A 46 -26.10 -2.01 -7.90
C ALA A 46 -25.71 -2.74 -9.19
N SER A 47 -26.70 -3.23 -9.96
CA SER A 47 -26.46 -4.03 -11.17
C SER A 47 -25.82 -3.21 -12.29
N ARG A 48 -26.05 -1.89 -12.29
CA ARG A 48 -25.52 -0.95 -13.27
C ARG A 48 -24.07 -0.54 -13.02
N PHE A 49 -23.54 -0.82 -11.83
CA PHE A 49 -22.18 -0.44 -11.43
C PHE A 49 -21.39 -1.65 -10.91
N PRO A 50 -21.18 -2.70 -11.74
CA PRO A 50 -20.39 -3.84 -11.32
C PRO A 50 -18.93 -3.45 -11.16
N LEU A 51 -18.31 -3.96 -10.09
CA LEU A 51 -16.87 -3.95 -9.91
C LEU A 51 -16.34 -5.33 -10.30
N PHE A 52 -15.40 -5.38 -11.25
CA PHE A 52 -14.86 -6.63 -11.80
C PHE A 52 -15.91 -7.67 -12.24
N GLY A 53 -17.07 -7.21 -12.73
CA GLY A 53 -18.16 -8.08 -13.19
C GLY A 53 -19.13 -8.53 -12.09
N THR A 54 -18.88 -8.18 -10.82
CA THR A 54 -19.79 -8.46 -9.70
C THR A 54 -20.50 -7.19 -9.22
N PRO A 55 -21.81 -7.24 -8.92
CA PRO A 55 -22.53 -6.10 -8.37
C PRO A 55 -22.01 -5.77 -6.98
N LEU A 56 -21.71 -4.50 -6.73
CA LEU A 56 -21.19 -4.05 -5.44
C LEU A 56 -22.33 -3.90 -4.42
N SER A 57 -22.09 -4.31 -3.18
CA SER A 57 -23.03 -4.15 -2.07
C SER A 57 -22.68 -2.95 -1.19
N VAL A 58 -23.68 -2.43 -0.45
CA VAL A 58 -23.45 -1.38 0.56
C VAL A 58 -22.53 -1.88 1.68
N ALA A 59 -22.59 -3.16 2.03
CA ALA A 59 -21.70 -3.77 3.02
C ALA A 59 -20.21 -3.69 2.59
N GLN A 60 -19.91 -3.97 1.31
CA GLN A 60 -18.56 -3.83 0.76
C GLN A 60 -18.07 -2.38 0.79
N ILE A 61 -18.94 -1.40 0.50
CA ILE A 61 -18.59 0.02 0.60
C ILE A 61 -18.23 0.39 2.02
N ASN A 62 -19.03 -0.04 3.00
CA ASN A 62 -18.79 0.30 4.41
C ASN A 62 -17.50 -0.36 4.92
N ALA A 63 -17.26 -1.63 4.58
CA ALA A 63 -16.01 -2.32 4.92
C ALA A 63 -14.79 -1.61 4.31
N ALA A 64 -14.88 -1.17 3.05
CA ALA A 64 -13.80 -0.41 2.41
C ALA A 64 -13.60 0.98 3.03
N GLU A 65 -14.67 1.67 3.44
CA GLU A 65 -14.57 2.95 4.17
C GLU A 65 -13.88 2.76 5.54
N GLU A 66 -14.25 1.71 6.27
CA GLU A 66 -13.63 1.35 7.55
C GLU A 66 -12.12 1.08 7.37
N GLN A 67 -11.75 0.34 6.33
CA GLN A 67 -10.35 0.07 5.98
C GLN A 67 -9.54 1.35 5.68
N LEU A 68 -10.16 2.44 5.21
CA LEU A 68 -9.45 3.71 4.96
C LEU A 68 -9.56 4.72 6.11
N THR A 69 -10.14 4.33 7.25
CA THR A 69 -10.42 5.26 8.35
C THR A 69 -9.14 5.67 9.09
N THR A 70 -8.23 4.73 9.31
CA THR A 70 -6.95 4.99 10.01
C THR A 70 -5.81 5.25 9.02
N ALA A 71 -4.79 6.00 9.46
CA ALA A 71 -3.64 6.31 8.61
C ALA A 71 -2.85 5.05 8.22
N SER A 72 -2.69 4.09 9.14
CA SER A 72 -1.96 2.84 8.89
C SER A 72 -2.68 1.95 7.89
N THR A 73 -3.99 1.74 8.07
CA THR A 73 -4.79 0.90 7.17
C THR A 73 -4.96 1.54 5.79
N ARG A 74 -5.03 2.88 5.73
CA ARG A 74 -4.98 3.63 4.48
C ARG A 74 -3.65 3.43 3.76
N LEU A 75 -2.53 3.64 4.44
CA LEU A 75 -1.19 3.45 3.84
C LEU A 75 -0.99 2.02 3.36
N ALA A 76 -1.42 1.01 4.12
CA ALA A 76 -1.39 -0.38 3.68
C ALA A 76 -2.22 -0.59 2.40
N ALA A 77 -3.41 -0.01 2.32
CA ALA A 77 -4.23 -0.06 1.10
C ALA A 77 -3.57 0.69 -0.06
N GLU A 78 -2.89 1.81 0.17
CA GLU A 78 -2.16 2.56 -0.87
C GLU A 78 -1.04 1.69 -1.45
N LEU A 79 -0.23 1.06 -0.60
CA LEU A 79 0.84 0.14 -0.99
C LEU A 79 0.33 -1.02 -1.86
N LEU A 80 -0.81 -1.61 -1.51
CA LEU A 80 -1.44 -2.67 -2.32
C LEU A 80 -1.98 -2.19 -3.67
N THR A 81 -2.21 -0.88 -3.81
CA THR A 81 -2.78 -0.29 -5.03
C THR A 81 -1.71 0.31 -5.94
N HIS A 82 -0.47 0.45 -5.47
CA HIS A 82 0.62 0.95 -6.28
C HIS A 82 0.93 0.01 -7.45
N ARG A 83 1.19 0.64 -8.60
CA ARG A 83 1.67 -0.04 -9.80
C ARG A 83 2.98 -0.76 -9.46
N PRO A 84 3.19 -2.01 -9.95
CA PRO A 84 4.51 -2.61 -9.87
C PRO A 84 5.55 -1.65 -10.46
N GLU A 85 6.73 -1.62 -9.86
CA GLU A 85 7.85 -0.78 -10.29
C GLU A 85 8.04 -0.92 -11.82
N PRO A 86 8.32 0.17 -12.55
CA PRO A 86 8.70 0.05 -13.95
C PRO A 86 9.85 -0.95 -14.08
N GLU A 87 9.79 -1.84 -15.07
CA GLU A 87 10.85 -2.84 -15.30
C GLU A 87 12.19 -2.13 -15.49
N GLY A 88 13.08 -2.32 -14.52
CA GLY A 88 14.42 -1.77 -14.51
C GLY A 88 14.81 -1.28 -13.13
N VAL A 89 15.88 -1.85 -12.57
CA VAL A 89 16.49 -1.33 -11.35
C VAL A 89 17.24 -0.05 -11.73
N ASP A 90 16.77 1.09 -11.26
CA ASP A 90 17.57 2.32 -11.29
C ASP A 90 18.67 2.22 -10.23
N LEU A 91 19.79 1.62 -10.64
CA LEU A 91 20.94 1.38 -9.77
C LEU A 91 21.49 2.69 -9.18
N ALA A 92 21.36 3.82 -9.87
CA ALA A 92 21.81 5.12 -9.40
C ALA A 92 20.95 5.61 -8.24
N ALA A 93 19.62 5.55 -8.39
CA ALA A 93 18.68 5.89 -7.32
C ALA A 93 18.87 4.99 -6.09
N LEU A 94 19.10 3.69 -6.30
CA LEU A 94 19.36 2.75 -5.19
C LEU A 94 20.65 3.10 -4.43
N THR A 95 21.74 3.43 -5.15
CA THR A 95 23.00 3.83 -4.51
C THR A 95 22.86 5.11 -3.69
N GLU A 96 22.15 6.12 -4.20
CA GLU A 96 21.90 7.37 -3.49
C GLU A 96 21.09 7.12 -2.21
N LEU A 97 20.07 6.26 -2.29
CA LEU A 97 19.23 5.90 -1.15
C LEU A 97 20.01 5.13 -0.06
N LEU A 98 20.95 4.27 -0.47
CA LEU A 98 21.87 3.55 0.45
C LEU A 98 22.92 4.46 1.09
N GLU A 99 23.30 5.55 0.46
CA GLU A 99 24.19 6.56 1.05
C GLU A 99 23.44 7.41 2.07
N LEU A 100 22.22 7.85 1.72
CA LEU A 100 21.35 8.60 2.63
C LEU A 100 21.00 7.79 3.88
N SER A 101 20.70 6.49 3.74
CA SER A 101 20.40 5.63 4.89
C SER A 101 21.61 5.46 5.83
N ARG A 102 22.82 5.32 5.29
CA ARG A 102 24.06 5.29 6.06
C ARG A 102 24.32 6.61 6.78
N ALA A 103 24.12 7.73 6.10
CA ALA A 103 24.26 9.06 6.69
C ALA A 103 23.28 9.27 7.85
N LEU A 104 22.02 8.83 7.69
CA LEU A 104 21.00 8.87 8.74
C LEU A 104 21.40 8.01 9.94
N ALA A 105 21.82 6.76 9.71
CA ALA A 105 22.25 5.85 10.78
C ALA A 105 23.46 6.40 11.57
N ALA A 106 24.43 6.99 10.87
CA ALA A 106 25.58 7.64 11.51
C ALA A 106 25.15 8.86 12.34
N ALA A 107 24.23 9.69 11.82
CA ALA A 107 23.71 10.83 12.55
C ALA A 107 22.92 10.40 13.81
N SER A 108 22.10 9.35 13.71
CA SER A 108 21.36 8.80 14.85
C SER A 108 22.26 8.14 15.89
N ALA A 109 23.37 7.50 15.49
CA ALA A 109 24.36 6.95 16.41
C ALA A 109 25.18 8.02 17.14
N THR A 110 25.31 9.21 16.54
CA THR A 110 26.03 10.36 17.12
C THR A 110 25.13 11.21 18.04
N ALA A 111 23.81 11.04 17.94
CA ALA A 111 22.84 11.66 18.85
C ALA A 111 22.90 10.97 20.23
N SER A 112 23.64 11.58 21.16
CA SER A 112 23.71 11.15 22.55
C SER A 112 22.32 11.20 23.21
N PRO A 113 21.89 10.20 23.99
CA PRO A 113 20.53 10.11 24.55
C PRO A 113 20.21 11.14 25.64
N SER A 114 21.10 12.11 25.91
CA SER A 114 21.01 13.01 27.06
C SER A 114 20.33 14.36 26.77
N ASP A 115 19.92 14.65 25.52
CA ASP A 115 19.28 15.92 25.15
C ASP A 115 17.85 15.77 24.58
N ALA A 116 17.21 14.63 24.84
CA ALA A 116 15.83 14.41 24.43
C ALA A 116 14.86 15.18 25.35
N ALA A 117 14.55 16.42 24.96
CA ALA A 117 13.27 17.04 25.30
C ALA A 117 12.12 16.05 24.99
N PRO A 118 11.01 16.04 25.76
CA PRO A 118 9.94 15.07 25.58
C PRO A 118 9.33 15.24 24.19
N GLN A 119 9.71 14.36 23.27
CA GLN A 119 9.16 14.31 21.93
C GLN A 119 7.70 13.86 22.02
N PRO A 120 6.77 14.55 21.32
CA PRO A 120 5.39 14.09 21.25
C PRO A 120 5.38 12.70 20.61
N ASN A 121 4.66 11.81 21.30
CA ASN A 121 4.56 10.40 20.99
C ASN A 121 4.35 10.13 19.49
N THR A 122 5.40 9.66 18.81
CA THR A 122 5.41 9.27 17.39
C THR A 122 5.41 7.74 17.30
N ASP A 123 4.48 7.10 18.01
CA ASP A 123 4.30 5.65 18.10
C ASP A 123 3.92 4.97 16.77
N TRP A 124 3.90 5.67 15.63
CA TRP A 124 3.14 5.19 14.47
C TRP A 124 3.98 4.43 13.45
N LEU A 125 5.30 4.60 13.45
CA LEU A 125 6.25 3.78 12.69
C LEU A 125 7.63 3.90 13.37
N GLU A 126 8.07 2.92 14.16
CA GLU A 126 9.50 2.79 14.45
C GLU A 126 10.20 2.42 13.15
N LEU A 127 10.68 3.42 12.41
CA LEU A 127 11.42 3.21 11.16
C LEU A 127 12.64 2.29 11.35
N GLY A 128 13.19 2.21 12.56
CA GLY A 128 14.28 1.29 12.92
C GLY A 128 13.88 -0.19 12.95
N ALA A 129 12.58 -0.51 13.02
CA ALA A 129 12.08 -1.89 13.04
C ALA A 129 11.78 -2.43 11.62
N LEU A 130 11.77 -1.58 10.60
CA LEU A 130 11.51 -1.97 9.20
C LEU A 130 12.44 -3.06 8.67
N PRO A 131 13.76 -3.09 8.98
CA PRO A 131 14.65 -4.16 8.53
C PRO A 131 14.29 -5.54 9.08
N ALA A 132 13.66 -5.61 10.27
CA ALA A 132 13.25 -6.88 10.89
C ALA A 132 11.93 -7.42 10.32
N LEU A 133 11.19 -6.62 9.55
CA LEU A 133 9.91 -6.96 8.95
C LEU A 133 10.03 -7.43 7.49
N VAL A 134 11.20 -7.27 6.86
CA VAL A 134 11.46 -7.77 5.52
C VAL A 134 11.90 -9.23 5.64
N PRO A 135 11.12 -10.21 5.12
CA PRO A 135 11.55 -11.60 5.13
C PRO A 135 12.80 -11.77 4.26
N ASP A 136 13.73 -12.64 4.70
CA ASP A 136 14.90 -13.00 3.90
C ASP A 136 14.46 -13.46 2.51
N PRO A 137 15.18 -13.04 1.45
CA PRO A 137 14.84 -13.46 0.09
C PRO A 137 14.82 -14.99 0.04
N ILE A 138 13.68 -15.56 -0.34
CA ILE A 138 13.51 -17.00 -0.52
C ILE A 138 14.62 -17.46 -1.46
N ALA A 139 15.57 -18.22 -0.93
CA ALA A 139 16.61 -18.83 -1.74
C ALA A 139 15.94 -19.65 -2.86
N PRO A 140 16.40 -19.55 -4.11
CA PRO A 140 15.83 -20.35 -5.20
C PRO A 140 15.92 -21.83 -4.80
N ALA A 141 14.78 -22.52 -4.88
CA ALA A 141 14.70 -23.93 -4.57
C ALA A 141 15.76 -24.70 -5.38
N PRO A 142 16.48 -25.66 -4.77
CA PRO A 142 17.44 -26.48 -5.50
C PRO A 142 16.68 -27.18 -6.64
N SER A 143 17.17 -26.99 -7.86
CA SER A 143 16.66 -27.66 -9.07
C SER A 143 16.54 -29.15 -8.79
N ALA A 144 15.32 -29.68 -8.90
CA ALA A 144 15.09 -31.11 -8.83
C ALA A 144 15.86 -31.78 -9.97
N GLU A 145 16.87 -32.58 -9.61
CA GLU A 145 17.55 -33.49 -10.52
C GLU A 145 16.51 -34.40 -11.18
N GLU A 146 16.49 -34.39 -12.52
CA GLU A 146 15.76 -35.35 -13.33
C GLU A 146 16.26 -36.77 -13.02
N PRO A 147 15.37 -37.74 -12.74
CA PRO A 147 15.78 -39.14 -12.68
C PRO A 147 16.06 -39.63 -14.10
N THR A 148 17.33 -39.91 -14.37
CA THR A 148 17.78 -40.59 -15.59
C THR A 148 17.28 -42.03 -15.58
N ALA A 149 16.65 -42.44 -16.68
CA ALA A 149 16.21 -43.81 -16.94
C ALA A 149 17.37 -44.73 -17.37
#